data_AF-A0A933KJN6-F1
#
_entry.id   AF-A0A933KJN6-F1
#
_cell.length_a   1.000
_cell.length_b   1.000
_cell.length_c   1.000
_cell.angle_alpha   90.00
_cell.angle_beta   90.00
_cell.angle_gamma   90.00
#
_symmetry.space_group_name_H-M   'P 1'
#
loop_
_entity.id
_entity.type
_entity.pdbx_description
1 polymer ?
#
loop_
_entity_poly.entity_id
_entity_poly.type
_entity_poly.pdbx_seq_one_letter_code
_entity_poly.pdbx_strand_id
1 'polypeptide(L)'
;MRGRGLLQAIELVADPLTAARFPAHIDPAQQIARVALDHGLLLYARRQNGGRFGDWLLLSPPLTIDPSVIDAIIERLDSVLLATESLLVGQTARR
;
A
#
# COMPACT_ATOMS: atom_id res chain seq x y z
N MET A 1 6.93 8.04 0.80
CA MET A 1 6.81 7.64 2.22
C MET A 1 6.78 8.86 3.11
N ARG A 2 5.88 8.93 4.09
CA ARG A 2 5.82 10.01 5.11
C ARG A 2 5.17 9.52 6.39
N GLY A 3 5.47 10.13 7.54
CA GLY A 3 4.82 9.77 8.79
C GLY A 3 5.46 10.39 10.03
N ARG A 4 4.88 10.10 11.20
CA ARG A 4 5.40 10.48 12.53
C ARG A 4 5.16 9.34 13.53
N GLY A 5 6.21 8.90 14.21
CA GLY A 5 6.13 7.79 15.17
C GLY A 5 5.54 6.52 14.54
N LEU A 6 4.56 5.91 15.21
CA LEU A 6 3.85 4.72 14.72
C LEU A 6 2.74 5.03 13.70
N LEU A 7 2.66 6.24 13.16
CA LEU A 7 1.71 6.60 12.10
C LEU A 7 2.47 6.86 10.79
N GLN A 8 2.49 5.86 9.90
CA GLN A 8 3.24 5.89 8.64
C GLN A 8 2.31 5.75 7.44
N ALA A 9 2.55 6.53 6.40
CA ALA A 9 1.79 6.50 5.16
C ALA A 9 2.70 6.17 3.96
N ILE A 10 2.21 5.26 3.13
CA ILE A 10 2.83 4.87 1.86
C ILE A 10 1.94 5.43 0.75
N GLU A 11 2.50 6.27 -0.11
CA GLU A 11 1.80 6.75 -1.30
C GLU A 11 2.09 5.80 -2.47
N LEU A 12 1.03 5.39 -3.15
CA LEU A 12 1.06 4.46 -4.26
C LEU A 12 1.02 5.25 -5.57
N VAL A 13 2.06 5.07 -6.38
CA VAL A 13 2.23 5.72 -7.68
C VAL A 13 2.43 4.67 -8.76
N ALA A 14 1.89 4.93 -9.95
CA ALA A 14 2.06 4.08 -11.11
C ALA A 14 3.46 4.23 -11.73
N ASP A 15 4.07 5.40 -11.56
CA ASP A 15 5.45 5.68 -11.97
C ASP A 15 6.16 6.47 -10.87
N PRO A 16 7.23 5.91 -10.27
CA PRO A 16 7.98 6.58 -9.21
C PRO A 16 8.83 7.77 -9.69
N LEU A 17 9.19 7.84 -10.98
CA LEU A 17 9.99 8.94 -11.53
C LEU A 17 9.15 10.21 -11.72
N THR A 18 7.89 10.05 -12.12
CA THR A 18 6.97 11.17 -12.38
C THR A 18 5.96 11.39 -11.25
N ALA A 19 5.89 10.48 -10.28
CA ALA A 19 4.81 10.38 -9.30
C ALA A 19 3.42 10.30 -9.98
N ALA A 20 3.34 9.68 -11.17
CA ALA A 20 2.08 9.51 -11.86
C ALA A 20 1.12 8.67 -11.00
N ARG A 21 -0.13 9.11 -10.93
CA ARG A 21 -1.19 8.40 -10.21
C ARG A 21 -1.67 7.20 -11.03
N PHE A 22 -2.22 6.21 -10.34
CA PHE A 22 -2.92 5.13 -11.01
C PHE A 22 -4.16 5.65 -11.76
N PRO A 23 -4.54 5.06 -12.91
CA PRO A 23 -5.79 5.33 -13.58
C PRO A 23 -7.00 5.14 -12.66
N ALA A 24 -8.07 5.93 -12.87
CA ALA A 24 -9.25 5.90 -11.99
C ALA A 24 -9.91 4.51 -11.84
N HIS A 25 -9.81 3.66 -12.86
CA HIS A 25 -10.37 2.30 -12.86
C HIS A 25 -9.53 1.27 -12.09
N ILE A 26 -8.30 1.61 -11.70
CA ILE A 26 -7.41 0.77 -10.89
C ILE A 26 -7.45 1.29 -9.46
N ASP A 27 -7.85 0.48 -8.49
CA ASP A 27 -7.76 0.78 -7.06
C ASP A 27 -6.59 0.00 -6.46
N PRO A 28 -5.37 0.57 -6.46
CA PRO A 28 -4.18 -0.15 -6.01
C PRO A 28 -4.23 -0.41 -4.50
N ALA A 29 -4.83 0.49 -3.71
CA ALA A 29 -4.88 0.38 -2.26
C ALA A 29 -5.77 -0.80 -1.83
N GLN A 30 -6.94 -0.98 -2.46
CA GLN A 30 -7.81 -2.13 -2.19
C GLN A 30 -7.19 -3.46 -2.64
N GLN A 31 -6.53 -3.50 -3.80
CA GLN A 31 -5.86 -4.70 -4.28
C GLN A 31 -4.72 -5.12 -3.33
N ILE A 32 -3.89 -4.17 -2.90
CA ILE A 32 -2.82 -4.43 -1.93
C ILE A 32 -3.39 -4.90 -0.59
N ALA A 33 -4.43 -4.23 -0.08
CA ALA A 33 -5.06 -4.62 1.18
C ALA A 33 -5.65 -6.03 1.13
N ARG A 34 -6.20 -6.45 -0.02
CA ARG A 34 -6.71 -7.81 -0.19
C ARG A 34 -5.59 -8.85 -0.08
N VAL A 35 -4.47 -8.65 -0.79
CA VAL A 35 -3.32 -9.55 -0.72
C VAL A 35 -2.66 -9.52 0.67
N ALA A 36 -2.65 -8.35 1.31
CA ALA A 36 -2.13 -8.20 2.68
C ALA A 36 -2.88 -9.08 3.69
N LEU A 37 -4.21 -9.15 3.59
CA LEU A 37 -5.02 -10.03 4.44
C LEU A 37 -4.61 -11.50 4.30
N ASP A 38 -4.33 -11.95 3.08
CA ASP A 38 -3.87 -13.33 2.82
C ASP A 38 -2.47 -13.60 3.43
N HIS A 39 -1.67 -12.55 3.65
CA HIS A 39 -0.37 -12.61 4.34
C HIS A 39 -0.46 -12.33 5.85
N GLY A 40 -1.68 -12.27 6.41
CA GLY A 40 -1.91 -11.98 7.82
C GLY A 40 -1.60 -10.55 8.23
N LEU A 41 -1.62 -9.61 7.28
CA LEU A 41 -1.37 -8.19 7.52
C LEU A 41 -2.64 -7.36 7.24
N LEU A 42 -3.17 -6.71 8.27
CA LEU A 42 -4.28 -5.78 8.12
C LEU A 42 -3.75 -4.37 7.82
N LEU A 43 -4.08 -3.84 6.65
CA LEU A 43 -3.71 -2.49 6.23
C LEU A 43 -4.92 -1.56 6.25
N TYR A 44 -4.74 -0.33 6.70
CA TYR A 44 -5.73 0.70 6.48
C TYR A 44 -5.60 1.23 5.05
N ALA A 45 -6.56 0.85 4.21
CA ALA A 45 -6.63 1.22 2.80
C ALA A 45 -8.00 1.81 2.50
N ARG A 46 -8.05 3.14 2.34
CA ARG A 46 -9.28 3.86 1.98
C ARG A 46 -9.03 4.74 0.77
N ARG A 47 -9.69 4.44 -0.34
CA ARG A 47 -9.61 5.28 -1.52
C ARG A 47 -10.41 6.56 -1.34
N GLN A 48 -9.72 7.70 -1.31
CA GLN A 48 -10.33 9.01 -1.11
C GLN A 48 -10.58 9.69 -2.45
N ASN A 49 -11.73 10.34 -2.61
CA ASN A 49 -12.07 11.10 -3.83
C ASN A 49 -11.85 10.29 -5.13
N GLY A 50 -12.08 8.97 -5.11
CA GLY A 50 -11.86 8.08 -6.25
C GLY A 50 -10.41 8.05 -6.78
N GLY A 51 -9.41 8.34 -5.93
CA GLY A 51 -7.99 8.40 -6.34
C GLY A 51 -7.60 9.74 -6.98
N ARG A 52 -8.49 10.75 -7.00
CA ARG A 52 -8.21 12.06 -7.59
C ARG A 52 -6.98 12.75 -7.00
N PHE A 53 -6.57 12.42 -5.78
CA PHE A 53 -5.38 13.01 -5.14
C PHE A 53 -4.33 11.98 -4.78
N GLY A 54 -4.26 10.89 -5.55
CA GLY A 54 -3.39 9.76 -5.28
C GLY A 54 -4.06 8.71 -4.40
N ASP A 55 -3.41 7.56 -4.34
CA ASP A 55 -3.82 6.41 -3.56
C ASP A 55 -2.75 6.15 -2.50
N TRP A 56 -3.15 5.70 -1.32
CA TRP A 56 -2.21 5.51 -0.21
C TRP A 56 -2.67 4.45 0.78
N LEU A 57 -1.70 3.92 1.52
CA LEU A 57 -1.87 2.98 2.61
C LEU A 57 -1.39 3.63 3.91
N LEU A 58 -2.00 3.24 5.03
CA LEU A 58 -1.59 3.68 6.36
C LEU A 58 -1.22 2.47 7.21
N LEU A 59 -0.05 2.55 7.83
CA LEU A 59 0.43 1.67 8.88
C LEU A 59 0.32 2.42 10.20
N SER A 60 -0.54 1.91 11.06
CA SER A 60 -0.77 2.46 12.39
C SER A 60 -0.97 1.33 13.41
N PRO A 61 0.11 0.58 13.73
CA PRO A 61 0.01 -0.49 14.72
C PRO A 61 -0.39 0.06 16.10
N PRO A 62 -0.89 -0.80 17.00
CA PRO A 62 -1.17 -0.42 18.38
C PRO A 62 0.05 0.21 19.06
N LEU A 63 -0.17 1.14 19.99
CA LEU A 63 0.91 1.81 20.73
C LEU A 63 1.68 0.85 21.66
N THR A 64 1.12 -0.31 21.94
CA THR A 64 1.73 -1.38 22.74
C THR A 64 2.53 -2.38 21.90
N ILE A 65 2.80 -2.07 20.63
CA ILE A 65 3.55 -2.96 19.74
C ILE A 65 4.99 -3.15 20.23
N ASP A 66 5.46 -4.40 20.20
CA ASP A 66 6.86 -4.72 20.44
C ASP A 66 7.71 -4.39 19.20
N PRO A 67 8.91 -3.80 19.34
CA PRO A 67 9.79 -3.51 18.22
C PRO A 67 10.04 -4.70 17.28
N SER A 68 10.16 -5.93 17.78
CA SER A 68 10.37 -7.11 16.93
C SER A 68 9.17 -7.44 16.04
N VAL A 69 7.96 -7.03 16.45
CA VAL A 69 6.75 -7.18 15.63
C VAL A 69 6.73 -6.16 14.49
N ILE A 70 7.42 -5.02 14.63
CA ILE A 70 7.57 -4.05 13.55
C ILE A 70 8.35 -4.67 12.39
N ASP A 71 9.45 -5.37 12.66
CA ASP A 71 10.22 -6.07 11.62
C ASP A 71 9.34 -7.09 10.88
N ALA A 72 8.55 -7.85 11.63
CA ALA A 72 7.61 -8.83 11.09
C ALA A 72 6.48 -8.18 10.24
N ILE A 73 6.06 -6.94 10.54
CA ILE A 73 5.14 -6.15 9.71
C ILE A 73 5.82 -5.73 8.42
N ILE A 74 7.07 -5.25 8.49
CA ILE A 74 7.82 -4.81 7.32
C ILE A 74 8.09 -5.98 6.36
N GLU A 75 8.48 -7.14 6.86
CA GLU A 75 8.69 -8.35 6.05
C GLU A 75 7.42 -8.80 5.31
N ARG A 76 6.26 -8.78 6.01
CA ARG A 76 4.96 -9.09 5.40
C ARG A 76 4.58 -8.06 4.36
N LEU A 77 4.79 -6.78 4.66
CA LEU A 77 4.51 -5.70 3.74
C LEU A 77 5.34 -5.84 2.46
N ASP A 78 6.63 -6.13 2.58
CA ASP A 78 7.52 -6.35 1.42
C ASP A 78 7.03 -7.50 0.54
N SER A 79 6.70 -8.64 1.17
CA SER A 79 6.13 -9.80 0.47
C SER A 79 4.84 -9.45 -0.27
N VAL A 80 3.97 -8.67 0.35
CA VAL A 80 2.69 -8.21 -0.24
C VAL A 80 2.94 -7.25 -1.41
N LEU A 81 3.85 -6.30 -1.27
CA LEU A 81 4.18 -5.34 -2.33
C LEU A 81 4.78 -6.05 -3.55
N LEU A 82 5.70 -6.99 -3.34
CA LEU A 82 6.25 -7.83 -4.41
C LEU A 82 5.17 -8.66 -5.11
N ALA A 83 4.28 -9.30 -4.35
CA ALA A 83 3.19 -10.10 -4.92
C ALA A 83 2.18 -9.27 -5.73
N THR A 84 2.00 -8.00 -5.37
CA THR A 84 1.02 -7.11 -6.01
C THR A 84 1.59 -6.29 -7.16
N GLU A 85 2.91 -6.08 -7.21
CA GLU A 85 3.58 -5.32 -8.27
C GLU A 85 3.24 -5.87 -9.67
N SER A 86 3.41 -7.18 -9.87
CA SER A 86 3.13 -7.81 -11.18
C SER A 86 1.66 -7.68 -11.59
N LEU A 87 0.73 -7.71 -10.62
CA LEU A 87 -0.71 -7.55 -10.87
C LEU A 87 -1.06 -6.12 -11.30
N LEU A 88 -0.43 -5.12 -10.68
CA LEU A 88 -0.68 -3.70 -10.92
C LEU A 88 -0.01 -3.19 -12.20
N VAL A 89 1.22 -3.64 -12.47
CA VAL A 89 1.95 -3.31 -13.71
C VAL A 89 1.19 -3.85 -14.93
N GLY A 90 0.72 -5.09 -14.87
CA GLY A 90 -0.04 -5.71 -15.96
C GLY A 90 -1.37 -5.02 -16.28
N GLN A 91 -2.03 -4.40 -15.29
CA GLN A 91 -3.26 -3.62 -15.48
C GLN A 91 -2.98 -2.23 -16.07
N THR A 92 -1.84 -1.64 -15.72
CA THR A 92 -1.45 -0.30 -16.20
C THR A 92 -1.01 -0.34 -17.68
N ALA A 93 -0.42 -1.44 -18.13
CA ALA A 93 0.09 -1.62 -19.50
C ALA A 93 -0.97 -2.04 -20.55
N ARG A 94 -2.16 -2.53 -20.15
CA ARG A 94 -3.21 -3.06 -21.06
C ARG A 94 -4.08 -1.97 -21.71
N ARG A 95 -3.47 -0.94 -22.32
CA ARG A 95 -4.17 0.03 -23.16
C ARG A 95 -3.77 -0.09 -24.62
#